data_AF-A0A179HAP2-F1
#
_entry.id   AF-A0A179HAP2-F1
#
_cell.length_a   1.000
_cell.length_b   1.000
_cell.length_c   1.000
_cell.angle_alpha   90.00
_cell.angle_beta   90.00
_cell.angle_gamma   90.00
#
_symmetry.space_group_name_H-M   'P 1'
#
loop_
_entity.id
_entity.type
_entity.pdbx_description
1 polymer ?
#
loop_
_entity_poly.entity_id
_entity_poly.type
_entity_poly.pdbx_seq_one_letter_code
_entity_poly.pdbx_strand_id
1 'polypeptide(L)'
;MPLIIVTGLPSSGKSTRAKQLYDYLAQRIAPADSSTPAKYRLHLISDDSLSISRTVYDLSPSKVPAHTRSANASEKDARAALYGAVKRVLSDRDFVILDGLNYIKGWRYQLHCEAKAMRTPNCVLQIGCTPDRARGVNQERLRKLQQPGAERQDDDVIQEGDTTEAYEPGNWDNLVFRYEEPNPMTRWDSPLFTIIWEDDEAQTRKTFDSLWDTMAGDAKPVVRPNQSTERRGRDAGGDYLYILERETQDIVKRILDQQAADGSSGEVAVPLSAPGKPDLIIELPPGKKLGVPQLQRLRRAFVALNRGGIGLDSVANMAADGLRETFVKYLNDAFENDE
;
A
#
# COMPACT_ATOMS: atom_id res chain seq x y z
N MET A 1 2.40 -8.57 -2.57
CA MET A 1 1.11 -9.27 -2.62
C MET A 1 0.37 -8.94 -1.34
N PRO A 2 -0.96 -9.08 -1.33
CA PRO A 2 -1.80 -8.08 -0.68
C PRO A 2 -1.86 -8.15 0.83
N LEU A 3 -2.06 -6.98 1.44
CA LEU A 3 -2.56 -6.87 2.81
C LEU A 3 -4.09 -6.88 2.80
N ILE A 4 -4.70 -7.86 3.46
CA ILE A 4 -6.15 -8.00 3.60
C ILE A 4 -6.52 -7.61 5.02
N ILE A 5 -7.23 -6.50 5.17
CA ILE A 5 -7.63 -5.95 6.47
C ILE A 5 -9.06 -6.40 6.76
N VAL A 6 -9.22 -7.37 7.66
CA VAL A 6 -10.56 -7.81 8.10
C VAL A 6 -11.09 -6.82 9.13
N THR A 7 -12.35 -6.42 9.03
CA THR A 7 -12.98 -5.47 9.96
C THR A 7 -14.43 -5.85 10.24
N GLY A 8 -14.91 -5.53 11.44
CA GLY A 8 -16.28 -5.81 11.84
C GLY A 8 -16.48 -5.69 13.35
N LEU A 9 -17.74 -5.76 13.77
CA LEU A 9 -18.12 -5.66 15.18
C LEU A 9 -17.44 -6.74 16.05
N PRO A 10 -17.29 -6.54 17.37
CA PRO A 10 -16.82 -7.60 18.25
C PRO A 10 -17.77 -8.80 18.17
N SER A 11 -17.21 -10.01 18.11
CA SER A 11 -17.98 -11.24 17.91
C SER A 11 -18.78 -11.33 16.59
N SER A 12 -18.44 -10.53 15.57
CA SER A 12 -19.08 -10.57 14.24
C SER A 12 -18.59 -11.69 13.30
N GLY A 13 -17.89 -12.71 13.80
CA GLY A 13 -17.48 -13.86 12.98
C GLY A 13 -16.25 -13.60 12.10
N LYS A 14 -15.49 -12.53 12.38
CA LYS A 14 -14.26 -12.16 11.68
C LYS A 14 -13.28 -13.33 11.55
N SER A 15 -12.93 -13.96 12.67
CA SER A 15 -12.00 -15.09 12.69
C SER A 15 -12.52 -16.29 11.90
N THR A 16 -13.83 -16.54 11.89
CA THR A 16 -14.43 -17.59 11.07
C THR A 16 -14.27 -17.30 9.58
N ARG A 17 -14.57 -16.08 9.13
CA ARG A 17 -14.43 -15.67 7.73
C ARG A 17 -12.96 -15.52 7.32
N ALA A 18 -12.08 -15.12 8.23
CA ALA A 18 -10.64 -15.04 8.01
C ALA A 18 -10.02 -16.44 7.80
N LYS A 19 -10.44 -17.44 8.58
CA LYS A 19 -10.04 -18.85 8.37
C LYS A 19 -10.55 -19.39 7.03
N GLN A 20 -11.82 -19.16 6.69
CA GLN A 20 -12.37 -19.55 5.38
C GLN A 20 -11.60 -18.92 4.21
N LEU A 21 -11.24 -17.63 4.33
CA LEU A 21 -10.42 -16.94 3.34
C LEU A 21 -9.00 -17.52 3.28
N TYR A 22 -8.40 -17.84 4.43
CA TYR A 22 -7.10 -18.48 4.50
C TYR A 22 -7.11 -19.83 3.76
N ASP A 23 -8.10 -20.68 4.03
CA ASP A 23 -8.24 -21.99 3.38
C ASP A 23 -8.46 -21.86 1.87
N TYR A 24 -9.31 -20.91 1.46
CA TYR A 24 -9.53 -20.59 0.06
C TYR A 24 -8.24 -20.14 -0.66
N LEU A 25 -7.48 -19.22 -0.04
CA LEU A 25 -6.23 -18.73 -0.61
C LEU A 25 -5.15 -19.82 -0.61
N ALA A 26 -5.08 -20.65 0.43
CA ALA A 26 -4.14 -21.77 0.49
C ALA A 26 -4.36 -22.73 -0.68
N GLN A 27 -5.63 -23.04 -1.01
CA GLN A 27 -5.98 -23.88 -2.17
C GLN A 27 -5.62 -23.22 -3.50
N ARG A 28 -5.81 -21.90 -3.63
CA ARG A 28 -5.48 -21.14 -4.87
C ARG A 28 -3.98 -20.96 -5.07
N ILE A 29 -3.22 -20.86 -4.00
CA ILE A 29 -1.77 -20.64 -4.01
C ILE A 29 -0.99 -21.96 -4.15
N ALA A 30 -1.60 -23.08 -3.76
CA ALA A 30 -1.00 -24.40 -3.87
C ALA A 30 -0.50 -24.67 -5.31
N PRO A 31 0.76 -25.13 -5.48
CA PRO A 31 1.29 -25.42 -6.79
C PRO A 31 0.56 -26.60 -7.43
N ALA A 32 0.31 -26.53 -8.74
CA ALA A 32 -0.32 -27.62 -9.49
C ALA A 32 0.56 -28.89 -9.53
N ASP A 33 1.89 -28.71 -9.43
CA ASP A 33 2.88 -29.78 -9.39
C ASP A 33 3.85 -29.60 -8.21
N SER A 34 4.22 -30.72 -7.56
CA SER A 34 5.12 -30.77 -6.39
C SER A 34 6.57 -30.35 -6.66
N SER A 35 6.94 -30.14 -7.94
CA SER A 35 8.27 -29.71 -8.37
C SER A 35 8.43 -28.18 -8.45
N THR A 36 7.33 -27.43 -8.43
CA THR A 36 7.35 -25.95 -8.48
C THR A 36 7.17 -25.34 -7.10
N PRO A 37 8.05 -24.43 -6.65
CA PRO A 37 7.89 -23.74 -5.38
C PRO A 37 6.63 -22.87 -5.40
N ALA A 38 5.90 -22.84 -4.27
CA ALA A 38 4.71 -22.01 -4.13
C ALA A 38 5.05 -20.54 -4.46
N LYS A 39 4.28 -19.95 -5.38
CA LYS A 39 4.50 -18.60 -5.88
C LYS A 39 4.36 -17.54 -4.78
N TYR A 40 3.54 -17.82 -3.77
CA TYR A 40 3.22 -16.92 -2.68
C TYR A 40 3.26 -17.62 -1.33
N ARG A 41 3.53 -16.85 -0.27
CA ARG A 41 3.34 -17.30 1.12
C ARG A 41 2.08 -16.68 1.68
N LEU A 42 1.48 -17.34 2.67
CA LEU A 42 0.24 -16.91 3.30
C LEU A 42 0.44 -16.79 4.80
N HIS A 43 -0.01 -15.67 5.36
CA HIS A 43 0.10 -15.35 6.79
C HIS A 43 -1.26 -14.92 7.32
N LEU A 44 -1.69 -15.51 8.44
CA LEU A 44 -2.84 -15.07 9.22
C LEU A 44 -2.34 -14.48 10.53
N ILE A 45 -2.61 -13.20 10.75
CA ILE A 45 -2.23 -12.47 11.97
C ILE A 45 -3.53 -12.04 12.65
N SER A 46 -3.65 -12.36 13.92
CA SER A 46 -4.77 -11.94 14.77
C SER A 46 -4.31 -11.48 16.15
N ASP A 47 -5.19 -10.79 16.88
CA ASP A 47 -4.96 -10.44 18.28
C ASP A 47 -4.60 -11.69 19.10
N ASP A 48 -5.35 -12.76 18.88
CA ASP A 48 -5.17 -14.07 19.50
C ASP A 48 -3.79 -14.69 19.18
N SER A 49 -3.33 -14.60 17.91
CA SER A 49 -2.00 -15.11 17.50
C SER A 49 -0.83 -14.38 18.19
N LEU A 50 -1.06 -13.14 18.61
CA LEU A 50 -0.08 -12.32 19.33
C LEU A 50 -0.31 -12.36 20.85
N SER A 51 -1.19 -13.24 21.34
CA SER A 51 -1.58 -13.34 22.75
C SER A 51 -2.07 -12.00 23.34
N ILE A 52 -2.78 -11.21 22.53
CA ILE A 52 -3.38 -9.94 22.94
C ILE A 52 -4.78 -10.22 23.50
N SER A 53 -4.91 -10.08 24.82
CA SER A 53 -6.19 -10.20 25.52
C SER A 53 -7.21 -9.14 25.07
N ARG A 54 -8.49 -9.50 25.00
CA ARG A 54 -9.59 -8.58 24.63
C ARG A 54 -9.83 -7.48 25.67
N THR A 55 -9.27 -7.65 26.87
CA THR A 55 -9.27 -6.62 27.93
C THR A 55 -8.51 -5.36 27.56
N VAL A 56 -7.58 -5.40 26.58
CA VAL A 56 -6.83 -4.20 26.17
C VAL A 56 -7.71 -3.10 25.57
N TYR A 57 -8.91 -3.48 25.11
CA TYR A 57 -9.92 -2.58 24.54
C TYR A 57 -10.85 -1.98 25.61
N ASP A 58 -10.77 -2.45 26.86
CA ASP A 58 -11.61 -1.98 27.95
C ASP A 58 -11.05 -0.66 28.49
N LEU A 59 -11.79 0.42 28.27
CA LEU A 59 -11.43 1.77 28.70
C LEU A 59 -12.02 2.13 30.06
N SER A 60 -12.61 1.17 30.78
CA SER A 60 -13.24 1.43 32.08
C SER A 60 -12.19 1.88 33.12
N PRO A 61 -12.42 3.00 33.84
CA PRO A 61 -11.45 3.54 34.80
C PRO A 61 -11.06 2.58 35.93
N SER A 62 -11.91 1.59 36.23
CA SER A 62 -11.67 0.58 37.26
C SER A 62 -10.68 -0.52 36.83
N LYS A 63 -10.50 -0.73 35.51
CA LYS A 63 -9.63 -1.78 34.95
C LYS A 63 -8.33 -1.23 34.36
N VAL A 64 -8.24 0.09 34.16
CA VAL A 64 -7.00 0.76 33.74
C VAL A 64 -6.05 0.84 34.95
N PRO A 65 -4.79 0.39 34.84
CA PRO A 65 -3.81 0.52 35.92
C PRO A 65 -3.60 1.99 36.34
N ALA A 66 -3.50 2.24 37.66
CA ALA A 66 -3.51 3.58 38.26
C ALA A 66 -2.42 4.57 37.75
N HIS A 67 -1.37 4.07 37.11
CA HIS A 67 -0.27 4.89 36.55
C HIS A 67 -0.19 4.85 35.02
N THR A 68 -1.27 4.48 34.35
CA THR A 68 -1.31 4.46 32.90
C THR A 68 -1.44 5.88 32.34
N ARG A 69 -0.55 6.25 31.41
CA ARG A 69 -0.49 7.61 30.82
C ARG A 69 -1.80 8.03 30.13
N SER A 70 -2.60 7.07 29.67
CA SER A 70 -3.90 7.29 29.03
C SER A 70 -4.72 6.01 29.14
N ALA A 71 -6.04 6.13 29.22
CA ALA A 71 -6.96 4.99 29.12
C ALA A 71 -6.75 4.16 27.84
N ASN A 72 -6.27 4.80 26.76
CA ASN A 72 -6.08 4.16 25.45
C ASN A 72 -4.67 3.57 25.26
N ALA A 73 -3.81 3.56 26.30
CA ALA A 73 -2.42 3.13 26.15
C ALA A 73 -2.32 1.63 25.80
N SER A 74 -3.09 0.78 26.49
CA SER A 74 -3.15 -0.66 26.22
C SER A 74 -3.54 -0.97 24.77
N GLU A 75 -4.57 -0.29 24.27
CA GLU A 75 -5.02 -0.47 22.89
C GLU A 75 -3.97 0.06 21.89
N LYS A 76 -3.30 1.17 22.21
CA LYS A 76 -2.23 1.71 21.38
C LYS A 76 -1.07 0.71 21.26
N ASP A 77 -0.70 0.06 22.37
CA ASP A 77 0.37 -0.94 22.40
C ASP A 77 -0.03 -2.21 21.65
N ALA A 78 -1.30 -2.64 21.77
CA ALA A 78 -1.86 -3.72 20.96
C ALA A 78 -1.78 -3.42 19.45
N ARG A 79 -2.15 -2.21 19.03
CA ARG A 79 -2.00 -1.78 17.63
C ARG A 79 -0.54 -1.73 17.19
N ALA A 80 0.38 -1.31 18.07
CA ALA A 80 1.81 -1.32 17.76
C ALA A 80 2.35 -2.75 17.57
N ALA A 81 1.89 -3.71 18.38
CA ALA A 81 2.23 -5.12 18.25
C ALA A 81 1.73 -5.71 16.92
N LEU A 82 0.45 -5.48 16.58
CA LEU A 82 -0.14 -5.89 15.29
C LEU A 82 0.61 -5.26 14.11
N TYR A 83 0.91 -3.97 14.19
CA TYR A 83 1.67 -3.25 13.17
C TYR A 83 3.05 -3.88 12.96
N GLY A 84 3.77 -4.18 14.05
CA GLY A 84 5.06 -4.84 14.00
C GLY A 84 4.99 -6.26 13.44
N ALA A 85 3.94 -7.02 13.75
CA ALA A 85 3.70 -8.34 13.18
C ALA A 85 3.47 -8.29 11.66
N VAL A 86 2.57 -7.42 11.20
CA VAL A 86 2.28 -7.24 9.77
C VAL A 86 3.53 -6.77 9.03
N LYS A 87 4.22 -5.74 9.52
CA LYS A 87 5.41 -5.17 8.89
C LYS A 87 6.54 -6.18 8.68
N ARG A 88 6.68 -7.17 9.58
CA ARG A 88 7.73 -8.21 9.47
C ARG A 88 7.49 -9.19 8.32
N VAL A 89 6.23 -9.44 7.97
CA VAL A 89 5.85 -10.43 6.95
C VAL A 89 5.38 -9.81 5.64
N LEU A 90 5.11 -8.50 5.63
CA LEU A 90 4.58 -7.82 4.46
C LEU A 90 5.64 -7.73 3.36
N SER A 91 5.38 -8.35 2.21
CA SER A 91 6.25 -8.31 1.04
C SER A 91 5.48 -8.36 -0.28
N ASP A 92 6.21 -8.23 -1.39
CA ASP A 92 5.69 -8.36 -2.74
C ASP A 92 5.20 -9.80 -3.07
N ARG A 93 5.65 -10.82 -2.33
CA ARG A 93 5.29 -12.24 -2.52
C ARG A 93 4.40 -12.85 -1.43
N ASP A 94 4.01 -12.07 -0.43
CA ASP A 94 3.29 -12.57 0.73
C ASP A 94 1.85 -12.07 0.74
N PHE A 95 0.89 -12.95 1.05
CA PHE A 95 -0.49 -12.59 1.40
C PHE A 95 -0.58 -12.50 2.92
N VAL A 96 -1.06 -11.37 3.42
CA VAL A 96 -1.19 -11.14 4.86
C VAL A 96 -2.64 -10.84 5.17
N ILE A 97 -3.31 -11.76 5.88
CA ILE A 97 -4.65 -11.57 6.41
C ILE A 97 -4.51 -11.05 7.84
N LEU A 98 -5.04 -9.85 8.10
CA LEU A 98 -5.10 -9.27 9.43
C LEU A 98 -6.52 -9.43 10.00
N ASP A 99 -6.71 -10.46 10.83
CA ASP A 99 -7.93 -10.70 11.60
C ASP A 99 -7.90 -9.91 12.92
N GLY A 100 -8.49 -8.73 12.90
CA GLY A 100 -8.63 -7.89 14.08
C GLY A 100 -9.94 -7.11 14.03
N LEU A 101 -10.23 -6.34 15.08
CA LEU A 101 -11.38 -5.42 15.05
C LEU A 101 -11.23 -4.37 13.95
N ASN A 102 -10.01 -3.82 13.81
CA ASN A 102 -9.63 -2.82 12.78
C ASN A 102 -10.66 -1.68 12.62
N TYR A 103 -11.30 -1.30 13.73
CA TYR A 103 -12.51 -0.49 13.76
C TYR A 103 -12.27 1.02 13.64
N ILE A 104 -11.01 1.47 13.74
CA ILE A 104 -10.64 2.89 13.67
C ILE A 104 -10.13 3.19 12.25
N LYS A 105 -10.70 4.21 11.59
CA LYS A 105 -10.29 4.69 10.27
C LYS A 105 -8.81 5.10 10.24
N GLY A 106 -8.35 5.83 11.26
CA GLY A 106 -6.95 6.24 11.38
C GLY A 106 -5.99 5.06 11.43
N TRP A 107 -6.41 3.93 12.00
CA TRP A 107 -5.64 2.69 12.04
C TRP A 107 -5.62 1.98 10.68
N ARG A 108 -6.77 1.86 10.01
CA ARG A 108 -6.83 1.32 8.63
C ARG A 108 -5.99 2.15 7.66
N TYR A 109 -5.99 3.48 7.81
CA TYR A 109 -5.12 4.37 7.05
C TYR A 109 -3.63 4.09 7.29
N GLN A 110 -3.21 3.82 8.53
CA GLN A 110 -1.81 3.46 8.82
C GLN A 110 -1.40 2.18 8.12
N LEU A 111 -2.25 1.14 8.15
CA LEU A 111 -2.03 -0.12 7.44
C LEU A 111 -1.96 0.07 5.92
N HIS A 112 -2.84 0.90 5.37
CA HIS A 112 -2.80 1.26 3.94
C HIS A 112 -1.47 1.95 3.57
N CYS A 113 -0.99 2.89 4.40
CA CYS A 113 0.30 3.54 4.18
C CYS A 113 1.46 2.56 4.21
N GLU A 114 1.41 1.57 5.10
CA GLU A 114 2.44 0.52 5.18
C GLU A 114 2.45 -0.36 3.95
N ALA A 115 1.27 -0.81 3.50
CA ALA A 115 1.13 -1.55 2.25
C ALA A 115 1.65 -0.74 1.06
N LYS A 116 1.34 0.56 1.02
CA LYS A 116 1.85 1.48 0.00
C LYS A 116 3.37 1.62 0.03
N ALA A 117 3.97 1.69 1.22
CA ALA A 117 5.43 1.75 1.38
C ALA A 117 6.11 0.48 0.86
N MET A 118 5.49 -0.68 1.08
CA MET A 118 5.96 -1.97 0.56
C MET A 118 5.52 -2.26 -0.89
N ARG A 119 4.98 -1.25 -1.60
CA ARG A 119 4.51 -1.35 -3.00
C ARG A 119 3.55 -2.52 -3.21
N THR A 120 2.74 -2.80 -2.20
CA THR A 120 1.80 -3.91 -2.20
C THR A 120 0.36 -3.41 -2.12
N PRO A 121 -0.58 -4.02 -2.87
CA PRO A 121 -1.98 -3.63 -2.78
C PRO A 121 -2.55 -4.00 -1.40
N ASN A 122 -3.57 -3.27 -0.97
CA ASN A 122 -4.35 -3.59 0.22
C ASN A 122 -5.84 -3.58 -0.10
N CYS A 123 -6.62 -4.35 0.64
CA CYS A 123 -8.07 -4.33 0.57
C CYS A 123 -8.68 -4.45 1.97
N VAL A 124 -9.93 -4.02 2.09
CA VAL A 124 -10.69 -4.15 3.32
C VAL A 124 -11.79 -5.19 3.12
N LEU A 125 -11.87 -6.14 4.05
CA LEU A 125 -12.93 -7.13 4.12
C LEU A 125 -13.80 -6.86 5.34
N GLN A 126 -14.98 -6.27 5.12
CA GLN A 126 -15.96 -6.01 6.16
C GLN A 126 -16.88 -7.22 6.36
N ILE A 127 -17.03 -7.65 7.61
CA ILE A 127 -18.03 -8.66 7.96
C ILE A 127 -19.29 -7.96 8.47
N GLY A 128 -20.35 -8.03 7.66
CA GLY A 128 -21.67 -7.50 7.96
C GLY A 128 -22.41 -8.41 8.94
N CYS A 129 -22.68 -7.91 10.14
CA CYS A 129 -23.47 -8.61 11.15
C CYS A 129 -24.32 -7.59 11.91
N THR A 130 -25.55 -7.95 12.24
CA THR A 130 -26.40 -7.12 13.09
C THR A 130 -25.85 -7.09 14.52
N PRO A 131 -25.90 -5.93 15.21
CA PRO A 131 -25.43 -5.83 16.60
C PRO A 131 -26.07 -6.88 17.53
N ASP A 132 -27.36 -7.15 17.35
CA ASP A 132 -28.09 -8.12 18.19
C ASP A 132 -27.54 -9.54 18.05
N ARG A 133 -27.21 -9.95 16.82
CA ARG A 133 -26.64 -11.27 16.56
C ARG A 133 -25.22 -11.38 17.12
N ALA A 134 -24.39 -10.36 16.91
CA ALA A 134 -23.04 -10.30 17.47
C ALA A 134 -23.06 -10.29 19.02
N ARG A 135 -24.05 -9.62 19.63
CA ARG A 135 -24.29 -9.63 21.07
C ARG A 135 -24.68 -11.02 21.57
N GLY A 136 -25.58 -11.71 20.86
CA GLY A 136 -25.98 -13.08 21.18
C GLY A 136 -24.80 -14.05 21.20
N VAL A 137 -23.88 -13.93 20.23
CA VAL A 137 -22.63 -14.72 20.22
C VAL A 137 -21.75 -14.41 21.43
N ASN A 138 -21.65 -13.13 21.81
CA ASN A 138 -20.87 -12.75 23.00
C ASN A 138 -21.48 -13.29 24.30
N GLN A 139 -22.81 -13.25 24.44
CA GLN A 139 -23.52 -13.80 25.59
C GLN A 139 -23.36 -15.33 25.69
N GLU A 140 -23.40 -16.03 24.57
CA GLU A 140 -23.17 -17.48 24.54
C GLU A 140 -21.74 -17.83 25.00
N ARG A 141 -20.74 -17.04 24.59
CA ARG A 141 -19.36 -17.19 25.08
C ARG A 141 -19.25 -16.93 26.59
N LEU A 142 -19.91 -15.89 27.10
CA LEU A 142 -19.97 -15.62 28.54
C LEU A 142 -20.64 -16.76 29.33
N ARG A 143 -21.72 -17.34 28.78
CA ARG A 143 -22.41 -18.48 29.40
C ARG A 143 -21.53 -19.71 29.48
N LYS A 144 -20.79 -20.04 28.41
CA LYS A 144 -19.83 -21.15 28.41
C LYS A 144 -18.74 -20.97 29.47
N LEU A 145 -18.32 -19.73 29.71
CA LEU A 145 -17.31 -19.41 30.73
C LEU A 145 -17.84 -19.57 32.17
N GLN A 146 -19.15 -19.44 32.38
CA GLN A 146 -19.81 -19.54 33.68
C GLN A 146 -20.23 -20.97 34.06
N GLN A 147 -20.14 -21.94 33.13
CA GLN A 147 -20.47 -23.33 33.42
C GLN A 147 -19.38 -23.96 34.31
N PRO A 148 -19.73 -24.49 35.50
CA PRO A 148 -18.79 -25.14 36.40
C PRO A 148 -18.36 -26.49 35.81
N GLY A 149 -17.16 -26.53 35.24
CA GLY A 149 -16.63 -27.68 34.49
C GLY A 149 -15.53 -27.29 33.49
N ALA A 150 -15.41 -26.00 33.15
CA ALA A 150 -14.27 -25.45 32.44
C ALA A 150 -13.10 -25.15 33.40
N GLU A 151 -12.65 -26.14 34.16
CA GLU A 151 -11.29 -26.09 34.70
C GLU A 151 -10.36 -26.06 33.49
N ARG A 152 -9.58 -24.99 33.35
CA ARG A 152 -8.46 -24.97 32.39
C ARG A 152 -7.54 -26.12 32.80
N GLN A 153 -7.58 -27.23 32.06
CA GLN A 153 -6.48 -28.18 32.10
C GLN A 153 -5.27 -27.44 31.54
N ASP A 154 -4.38 -27.00 32.42
CA ASP A 154 -3.12 -26.30 32.11
C ASP A 154 -2.14 -27.16 31.27
N ASP A 155 -2.52 -28.39 30.88
CA ASP A 155 -1.73 -29.33 30.07
C ASP A 155 -2.30 -29.65 28.68
N ASP A 156 -3.44 -29.07 28.28
CA ASP A 156 -3.88 -29.17 26.89
C ASP A 156 -3.12 -28.14 26.05
N VAL A 157 -2.18 -28.67 25.24
CA VAL A 157 -1.56 -27.96 24.12
C VAL A 157 -2.64 -27.14 23.41
N ILE A 158 -2.62 -25.82 23.62
CA ILE A 158 -3.57 -24.89 23.03
C ILE A 158 -3.49 -25.10 21.51
N GLN A 159 -4.46 -25.80 20.94
CA GLN A 159 -4.60 -25.84 19.48
C GLN A 159 -4.80 -24.41 19.02
N GLU A 160 -3.86 -23.91 18.22
CA GLU A 160 -3.83 -22.58 17.61
C GLU A 160 -5.15 -22.30 16.87
N GLY A 161 -6.19 -21.82 17.55
CA GLY A 161 -7.45 -21.55 16.87
C GLY A 161 -8.72 -21.37 17.71
N ASP A 162 -8.75 -21.72 19.00
CA ASP A 162 -9.99 -21.64 19.82
C ASP A 162 -9.86 -20.76 21.07
N THR A 163 -9.15 -19.64 20.95
CA THR A 163 -9.11 -18.57 21.96
C THR A 163 -10.39 -17.72 21.88
N THR A 164 -11.54 -18.33 22.16
CA THR A 164 -12.86 -17.68 22.12
C THR A 164 -13.15 -16.87 23.41
N GLU A 165 -12.19 -16.03 23.84
CA GLU A 165 -12.35 -15.14 25.00
C GLU A 165 -13.60 -14.24 24.90
N ALA A 166 -14.44 -14.21 25.93
CA ALA A 166 -15.63 -13.37 25.88
C ALA A 166 -15.30 -11.89 26.12
N TYR A 167 -16.01 -10.97 25.47
CA TYR A 167 -15.92 -9.56 25.82
C TYR A 167 -16.81 -9.27 27.01
N GLU A 168 -16.31 -8.46 27.93
CA GLU A 168 -17.12 -7.87 29.00
C GLU A 168 -18.27 -7.03 28.40
N PRO A 169 -19.51 -7.13 28.91
CA PRO A 169 -20.67 -6.48 28.28
C PRO A 169 -20.48 -4.98 28.07
N GLY A 170 -19.97 -4.27 29.09
CA GLY A 170 -19.72 -2.83 28.99
C GLY A 170 -18.64 -2.48 27.96
N ASN A 171 -17.59 -3.30 27.84
CA ASN A 171 -16.57 -3.12 26.80
C ASN A 171 -17.15 -3.41 25.40
N TRP A 172 -17.96 -4.45 25.27
CA TRP A 172 -18.59 -4.83 24.00
C TRP A 172 -19.49 -3.72 23.47
N ASP A 173 -20.37 -3.15 24.30
CA ASP A 173 -21.25 -2.05 23.89
C ASP A 173 -20.44 -0.80 23.51
N ASN A 174 -19.40 -0.48 24.29
CA ASN A 174 -18.49 0.63 23.97
C ASN A 174 -17.74 0.41 22.65
N LEU A 175 -17.35 -0.83 22.34
CA LEU A 175 -16.65 -1.19 21.09
C LEU A 175 -17.57 -1.06 19.87
N VAL A 176 -18.83 -1.47 20.00
CA VAL A 176 -19.83 -1.31 18.94
C VAL A 176 -20.12 0.16 18.69
N PHE A 177 -20.28 0.96 19.75
CA PHE A 177 -20.56 2.40 19.62
C PHE A 177 -19.44 3.17 18.91
N ARG A 178 -18.18 2.80 19.16
CA ARG A 178 -17.00 3.46 18.55
C ARG A 178 -16.57 2.85 17.22
N TYR A 179 -17.30 1.88 16.69
CA TYR A 179 -16.97 1.25 15.42
C TYR A 179 -17.18 2.23 14.25
N GLU A 180 -16.13 2.51 13.49
CA GLU A 180 -16.19 3.36 12.32
C GLU A 180 -16.30 2.49 11.05
N GLU A 181 -17.46 2.51 10.41
CA GLU A 181 -17.71 1.72 9.20
C GLU A 181 -16.72 2.08 8.07
N PRO A 182 -16.16 1.08 7.37
CA PRO A 182 -15.33 1.31 6.19
C PRO A 182 -16.07 2.10 5.12
N ASN A 183 -15.41 3.11 4.55
CA ASN A 183 -16.01 3.93 3.50
C ASN A 183 -15.34 3.67 2.14
N PRO A 184 -16.04 3.07 1.17
CA PRO A 184 -15.48 2.72 -0.14
C PRO A 184 -15.05 3.94 -0.97
N MET A 185 -15.53 5.14 -0.64
CA MET A 185 -15.12 6.39 -1.29
C MET A 185 -13.72 6.84 -0.85
N THR A 186 -13.22 6.32 0.27
CA THR A 186 -11.88 6.66 0.76
C THR A 186 -10.83 5.74 0.18
N ARG A 187 -9.66 6.31 -0.17
CA ARG A 187 -8.58 5.58 -0.85
C ARG A 187 -7.97 4.45 -0.01
N TRP A 188 -8.05 4.54 1.31
CA TRP A 188 -7.46 3.54 2.22
C TRP A 188 -8.42 2.42 2.61
N ASP A 189 -9.73 2.62 2.47
CA ASP A 189 -10.72 1.56 2.67
C ASP A 189 -11.14 0.90 1.34
N SER A 190 -10.62 1.38 0.20
CA SER A 190 -10.90 0.85 -1.13
C SER A 190 -9.72 0.02 -1.67
N PRO A 191 -9.98 -1.14 -2.29
CA PRO A 191 -11.27 -1.79 -2.53
C PRO A 191 -11.89 -2.40 -1.27
N LEU A 192 -13.20 -2.20 -1.09
CA LEU A 192 -14.00 -2.72 0.02
C LEU A 192 -14.81 -3.93 -0.45
N PHE A 193 -14.66 -5.04 0.26
CA PHE A 193 -15.48 -6.25 0.10
C PHE A 193 -16.31 -6.45 1.35
N THR A 194 -17.58 -6.84 1.18
CA THR A 194 -18.49 -7.08 2.30
C THR A 194 -19.01 -8.50 2.23
N ILE A 195 -18.95 -9.21 3.35
CA ILE A 195 -19.57 -10.53 3.53
C ILE A 195 -20.58 -10.42 4.66
N ILE A 196 -21.85 -10.71 4.37
CA ILE A 196 -22.91 -10.72 5.36
C ILE A 196 -22.86 -12.07 6.09
N TRP A 197 -23.20 -12.08 7.38
CA TRP A 197 -23.20 -13.30 8.17
C TRP A 197 -24.06 -14.41 7.53
N GLU A 198 -25.21 -14.04 6.95
CA GLU A 198 -26.19 -14.92 6.33
C GLU A 198 -25.84 -15.37 4.92
N ASP A 199 -24.76 -14.86 4.35
CA ASP A 199 -24.32 -15.26 3.01
C ASP A 199 -23.96 -16.75 2.99
N ASP A 200 -24.47 -17.41 1.96
CA ASP A 200 -24.17 -18.80 1.65
C ASP A 200 -22.70 -18.99 1.23
N GLU A 201 -22.28 -20.26 1.17
CA GLU A 201 -20.91 -20.60 0.77
C GLU A 201 -20.61 -20.18 -0.67
N ALA A 202 -21.61 -20.14 -1.54
CA ALA A 202 -21.45 -19.75 -2.94
C ALA A 202 -21.19 -18.23 -3.08
N GLN A 203 -21.91 -17.38 -2.36
CA GLN A 203 -21.73 -15.93 -2.35
C GLN A 203 -20.42 -15.55 -1.69
N THR A 204 -20.09 -16.18 -0.56
CA THR A 204 -18.79 -15.95 0.10
C THR A 204 -17.62 -16.31 -0.83
N ARG A 205 -17.74 -17.43 -1.57
CA ARG A 205 -16.75 -17.82 -2.59
C ARG A 205 -16.66 -16.82 -3.74
N LYS A 206 -17.79 -16.31 -4.26
CA LYS A 206 -17.79 -15.26 -5.29
C LYS A 206 -17.06 -14.00 -4.82
N THR A 207 -17.27 -13.60 -3.55
CA THR A 207 -16.56 -12.46 -2.97
C THR A 207 -15.06 -12.74 -2.86
N PHE A 208 -14.66 -13.96 -2.52
CA PHE A 208 -13.25 -14.37 -2.50
C PHE A 208 -12.62 -14.44 -3.89
N ASP A 209 -13.36 -14.87 -4.91
CA ASP A 209 -12.93 -14.83 -6.32
C ASP A 209 -12.68 -13.38 -6.76
N SER A 210 -13.63 -12.47 -6.51
CA SER A 210 -13.50 -11.05 -6.81
C SER A 210 -12.33 -10.38 -6.07
N LEU A 211 -12.12 -10.76 -4.80
CA LEU A 211 -10.96 -10.33 -4.01
C LEU A 211 -9.67 -10.82 -4.67
N TRP A 212 -9.59 -12.10 -5.03
CA TRP A 212 -8.41 -12.66 -5.70
C TRP A 212 -8.10 -11.94 -7.00
N ASP A 213 -9.09 -11.72 -7.86
CA ASP A 213 -8.91 -11.07 -9.16
C ASP A 213 -8.41 -9.62 -9.00
N THR A 214 -8.92 -8.91 -8.00
CA THR A 214 -8.50 -7.53 -7.71
C THR A 214 -7.07 -7.45 -7.18
N MET A 215 -6.65 -8.42 -6.36
CA MET A 215 -5.36 -8.37 -5.67
C MET A 215 -4.22 -9.08 -6.42
N ALA A 216 -4.54 -10.13 -7.19
CA ALA A 216 -3.61 -11.04 -7.82
C ALA A 216 -3.81 -11.21 -9.34
N GLY A 217 -4.95 -10.77 -9.88
CA GLY A 217 -5.24 -10.81 -11.30
C GLY A 217 -4.53 -9.72 -12.11
N ASP A 218 -4.74 -9.73 -13.42
CA ASP A 218 -4.11 -8.79 -14.37
C ASP A 218 -4.55 -7.34 -14.14
N ALA A 219 -5.68 -7.13 -13.44
CA ALA A 219 -6.19 -5.82 -13.02
C ALA A 219 -5.54 -5.29 -11.73
N LYS A 220 -4.46 -5.93 -11.24
CA LYS A 220 -3.78 -5.53 -10.01
C LYS A 220 -3.40 -4.05 -10.05
N PRO A 221 -3.85 -3.23 -9.09
CA PRO A 221 -3.46 -1.83 -9.05
C PRO A 221 -1.95 -1.72 -8.83
N VAL A 222 -1.27 -1.05 -9.76
CA VAL A 222 0.16 -0.75 -9.63
C VAL A 222 0.33 0.27 -8.52
N VAL A 223 0.67 -0.22 -7.32
CA VAL A 223 0.87 0.63 -6.14
C VAL A 223 2.17 1.39 -6.28
N ARG A 224 2.05 2.67 -6.66
CA ARG A 224 3.18 3.58 -6.70
C ARG A 224 3.46 4.14 -5.29
N PRO A 225 4.70 4.09 -4.80
CA PRO A 225 5.06 4.70 -3.53
C PRO A 225 4.86 6.21 -3.57
N ASN A 226 4.75 6.83 -2.38
CA ASN A 226 4.70 8.28 -2.29
C ASN A 226 6.04 8.88 -2.71
N GLN A 227 6.07 9.54 -3.87
CA GLN A 227 7.30 10.15 -4.42
C GLN A 227 7.94 11.17 -3.46
N SER A 228 7.16 11.83 -2.61
CA SER A 228 7.66 12.74 -1.57
C SER A 228 8.52 12.08 -0.48
N THR A 229 8.44 10.75 -0.35
CA THR A 229 9.16 9.97 0.67
C THR A 229 10.25 9.06 0.08
N GLU A 230 10.39 9.01 -1.25
CA GLU A 230 11.49 8.29 -1.87
C GLU A 230 12.78 9.08 -1.59
N ARG A 231 13.68 8.47 -0.81
CA ARG A 231 15.03 9.02 -0.63
C ARG A 231 15.68 9.06 -1.99
N ARG A 232 16.14 10.24 -2.41
CA ARG A 232 16.99 10.35 -3.61
C ARG A 232 18.18 9.40 -3.45
N GLY A 233 18.54 8.72 -4.53
CA GLY A 233 19.76 7.91 -4.58
C GLY A 233 20.94 8.76 -4.12
N ARG A 234 21.82 8.16 -3.34
CA ARG A 234 23.03 8.79 -2.77
C ARG A 234 24.04 9.22 -3.86
N ASP A 235 23.74 8.90 -5.12
CA ASP A 235 24.57 9.09 -6.30
C ASP A 235 24.39 10.44 -7.01
N ALA A 236 23.50 11.31 -6.50
CA ALA A 236 23.56 12.72 -6.83
C ALA A 236 24.80 13.32 -6.14
N GLY A 237 25.98 13.06 -6.71
CA GLY A 237 27.21 13.76 -6.34
C GLY A 237 26.96 15.27 -6.34
N GLY A 238 27.71 16.01 -5.53
CA GLY A 238 27.57 17.47 -5.41
C GLY A 238 27.60 18.24 -6.75
N ASP A 239 28.04 17.59 -7.83
CA ASP A 239 28.11 18.09 -9.20
C ASP A 239 26.81 17.95 -10.01
N TYR A 240 25.69 17.48 -9.45
CA TYR A 240 24.44 17.34 -10.22
C TYR A 240 24.02 18.62 -10.96
N LEU A 241 24.05 19.76 -10.27
CA LEU A 241 23.69 21.05 -10.88
C LEU A 241 24.66 21.44 -12.00
N TYR A 242 25.95 21.12 -11.82
CA TYR A 242 26.97 21.35 -12.83
C TYR A 242 26.74 20.47 -14.07
N ILE A 243 26.46 19.18 -13.89
CA ILE A 243 26.16 18.24 -14.98
C ILE A 243 24.87 18.68 -15.70
N LEU A 244 23.80 19.02 -14.96
CA LEU A 244 22.55 19.52 -15.53
C LEU A 244 22.77 20.75 -16.42
N GLU A 245 23.49 21.76 -15.92
CA GLU A 245 23.75 22.98 -16.69
C GLU A 245 24.66 22.73 -17.89
N ARG A 246 25.64 21.82 -17.77
CA ARG A 246 26.56 21.44 -18.85
C ARG A 246 25.82 20.71 -19.98
N GLU A 247 25.12 19.63 -19.66
CA GLU A 247 24.45 18.79 -20.67
C GLU A 247 23.32 19.56 -21.39
N THR A 248 22.55 20.37 -20.67
CA THR A 248 21.50 21.20 -21.29
C THR A 248 22.07 22.30 -22.19
N GLN A 249 23.22 22.87 -21.83
CA GLN A 249 23.92 23.85 -22.67
C GLN A 249 24.52 23.21 -23.93
N ASP A 250 25.05 22.00 -23.82
CA ASP A 250 25.59 21.25 -24.96
C ASP A 250 24.50 20.93 -25.99
N ILE A 251 23.29 20.56 -25.55
CA ILE A 251 22.14 20.34 -26.44
C ILE A 251 21.73 21.63 -27.15
N VAL A 252 21.62 22.75 -26.42
CA VAL A 252 21.27 24.05 -27.03
C VAL A 252 22.31 24.46 -28.07
N LYS A 253 23.60 24.24 -27.80
CA LYS A 253 24.67 24.53 -28.77
C LYS A 253 24.51 23.69 -30.05
N ARG A 254 24.24 22.39 -29.93
CA ARG A 254 24.02 21.49 -31.08
C ARG A 254 22.84 21.92 -31.94
N ILE A 255 21.74 22.34 -31.33
CA ILE A 255 20.57 22.86 -32.07
C ILE A 255 20.97 24.09 -32.90
N LEU A 256 21.73 25.02 -32.31
CA LEU A 256 22.18 26.23 -33.00
C LEU A 256 23.18 25.92 -34.13
N ASP A 257 24.11 24.99 -33.90
CA ASP A 257 25.09 24.56 -34.90
C ASP A 257 24.40 23.88 -36.10
N GLN A 258 23.40 23.01 -35.85
CA GLN A 258 22.63 22.37 -36.92
C GLN A 258 21.75 23.36 -37.68
N GLN A 259 21.11 24.31 -36.99
CA GLN A 259 20.31 25.38 -37.63
C GLN A 259 21.16 26.32 -38.50
N ALA A 260 22.46 26.44 -38.21
CA ALA A 260 23.40 27.19 -39.05
C ALA A 260 23.83 26.41 -40.31
N ALA A 261 23.85 25.07 -40.26
CA ALA A 261 24.31 24.20 -41.35
C ALA A 261 23.19 23.85 -42.35
N ASP A 262 22.02 23.38 -41.89
CA ASP A 262 20.99 22.76 -42.75
C ASP A 262 19.78 23.66 -43.05
N GLY A 263 19.77 24.89 -42.53
CA GLY A 263 18.58 25.73 -42.62
C GLY A 263 17.48 25.30 -41.65
N SER A 264 16.37 26.05 -41.61
CA SER A 264 15.41 26.08 -40.50
C SER A 264 14.48 24.87 -40.36
N SER A 265 14.85 23.70 -40.88
CA SER A 265 14.03 22.49 -40.78
C SER A 265 14.91 21.25 -40.79
N GLY A 266 14.84 20.44 -39.74
CA GLY A 266 15.53 19.16 -39.65
C GLY A 266 15.45 18.55 -38.26
N GLU A 267 15.61 17.24 -38.21
CA GLU A 267 15.82 16.47 -36.98
C GLU A 267 17.24 16.72 -36.45
N VAL A 268 17.38 17.00 -35.15
CA VAL A 268 18.70 17.14 -34.51
C VAL A 268 19.00 15.89 -33.70
N ALA A 269 20.04 15.16 -34.09
CA ALA A 269 20.52 13.99 -33.37
C ALA A 269 21.41 14.38 -32.18
N VAL A 270 21.05 13.92 -30.97
CA VAL A 270 21.80 14.09 -29.73
C VAL A 270 22.32 12.71 -29.27
N PRO A 271 23.64 12.46 -29.33
CA PRO A 271 24.22 11.21 -28.92
C PRO A 271 24.23 11.08 -27.40
N LEU A 272 24.07 9.85 -26.95
CA LEU A 272 24.19 9.46 -25.55
C LEU A 272 25.63 9.00 -25.26
N SER A 273 26.09 9.19 -24.02
CA SER A 273 27.46 8.85 -23.61
C SER A 273 27.65 7.34 -23.45
N ALA A 274 26.57 6.60 -23.18
CA ALA A 274 26.59 5.14 -23.09
C ALA A 274 26.74 4.48 -24.48
N PRO A 275 27.73 3.60 -24.67
CA PRO A 275 27.92 2.90 -25.94
C PRO A 275 26.75 1.94 -26.23
N GLY A 276 26.14 2.08 -27.41
CA GLY A 276 25.10 1.16 -27.91
C GLY A 276 23.64 1.64 -27.75
N LYS A 277 23.39 2.85 -27.25
CA LYS A 277 22.05 3.47 -27.30
C LYS A 277 21.88 4.30 -28.59
N PRO A 278 20.67 4.33 -29.19
CA PRO A 278 20.39 5.19 -30.35
C PRO A 278 20.45 6.67 -29.93
N ASP A 279 20.82 7.53 -30.89
CA ASP A 279 20.81 8.97 -30.71
C ASP A 279 19.38 9.46 -30.47
N LEU A 280 19.24 10.45 -29.58
CA LEU A 280 17.96 11.11 -29.30
C LEU A 280 17.64 12.10 -30.41
N ILE A 281 16.39 12.13 -30.85
CA ILE A 281 15.94 12.98 -31.95
C ILE A 281 15.15 14.16 -31.38
N ILE A 282 15.58 15.37 -31.71
CA ILE A 282 14.82 16.60 -31.47
C ILE A 282 14.16 17.00 -32.78
N GLU A 283 12.83 17.10 -32.77
CA GLU A 283 12.05 17.54 -33.92
C GLU A 283 11.91 19.07 -33.88
N LEU A 284 12.50 19.76 -34.86
CA LEU A 284 12.39 21.21 -34.95
C LEU A 284 11.11 21.60 -35.72
N PRO A 285 10.34 22.61 -35.25
CA PRO A 285 9.16 23.08 -35.95
C PRO A 285 9.45 23.47 -37.41
N PRO A 286 8.64 23.03 -38.39
CA PRO A 286 8.89 23.28 -39.79
C PRO A 286 8.81 24.79 -40.11
N GLY A 287 9.88 25.34 -40.69
CA GLY A 287 9.92 26.71 -41.20
C GLY A 287 10.13 27.82 -40.15
N LYS A 288 10.28 27.49 -38.87
CA LYS A 288 10.59 28.47 -37.81
C LYS A 288 12.05 28.32 -37.34
N LYS A 289 12.83 29.40 -37.44
CA LYS A 289 14.16 29.47 -36.79
C LYS A 289 13.97 29.74 -35.30
N LEU A 290 14.47 28.85 -34.45
CA LEU A 290 14.47 29.08 -33.00
C LEU A 290 15.52 30.12 -32.66
N GLY A 291 15.10 31.23 -32.03
CA GLY A 291 16.04 32.24 -31.57
C GLY A 291 16.83 31.77 -30.35
N VAL A 292 18.08 32.20 -30.23
CA VAL A 292 18.90 32.02 -29.01
C VAL A 292 18.12 32.41 -27.73
N PRO A 293 17.33 33.51 -27.69
CA PRO A 293 16.56 33.86 -26.51
C PRO A 293 15.46 32.84 -26.14
N GLN A 294 14.83 32.20 -27.14
CA GLN A 294 13.77 31.21 -26.92
C GLN A 294 14.34 29.92 -26.35
N LEU A 295 15.43 29.40 -26.93
CA LEU A 295 16.13 28.22 -26.42
C LEU A 295 16.68 28.44 -25.01
N GLN A 296 17.23 29.63 -24.74
CA GLN A 296 17.71 29.99 -23.41
C GLN A 296 16.58 30.13 -22.38
N ARG A 297 15.39 30.59 -22.80
CA ARG A 297 14.19 30.63 -21.95
C ARG A 297 13.73 29.21 -21.57
N LEU A 298 13.62 28.32 -22.56
CA LEU A 298 13.25 26.90 -22.34
C LEU A 298 14.26 26.19 -21.44
N ARG A 299 15.56 26.40 -21.68
CA ARG A 299 16.62 25.88 -20.82
C ARG A 299 16.48 26.38 -19.38
N ARG A 300 16.30 27.68 -19.17
CA ARG A 300 16.14 28.25 -17.80
C ARG A 300 14.89 27.72 -17.11
N ALA A 301 13.79 27.52 -17.83
CA ALA A 301 12.57 26.91 -17.28
C ALA A 301 12.83 25.45 -16.85
N PHE A 302 13.47 24.65 -17.72
CA PHE A 302 13.85 23.27 -17.42
C PHE A 302 14.83 23.16 -16.25
N VAL A 303 15.87 24.00 -16.23
CA VAL A 303 16.82 24.04 -15.12
C VAL A 303 16.12 24.48 -13.84
N ALA A 304 15.23 25.48 -13.86
CA ALA A 304 14.48 25.89 -12.67
C ALA A 304 13.60 24.76 -12.10
N LEU A 305 12.92 24.02 -12.97
CA LEU A 305 12.12 22.83 -12.59
C LEU A 305 13.00 21.76 -11.92
N ASN A 306 14.21 21.55 -12.43
CA ASN A 306 15.12 20.51 -11.95
C ASN A 306 16.11 20.98 -10.86
N ARG A 307 16.22 22.29 -10.62
CA ARG A 307 17.10 22.92 -9.61
C ARG A 307 16.53 22.82 -8.20
N GLY A 308 15.20 22.85 -8.05
CA GLY A 308 14.54 22.60 -6.76
C GLY A 308 14.51 21.12 -6.38
N GLY A 309 14.78 20.21 -7.33
CA GLY A 309 14.61 18.76 -7.18
C GLY A 309 13.21 18.32 -6.71
N ILE A 310 12.23 19.22 -6.74
CA ILE A 310 10.81 18.91 -6.58
C ILE A 310 10.30 18.77 -8.02
N GLY A 311 10.75 17.69 -8.67
CA GLY A 311 10.55 17.42 -10.08
C GLY A 311 10.35 15.92 -10.28
N LEU A 312 9.35 15.60 -11.07
CA LEU A 312 8.50 14.41 -11.08
C LEU A 312 9.16 13.10 -11.56
N ASP A 313 10.44 13.11 -11.89
CA ASP A 313 11.07 12.00 -12.61
C ASP A 313 11.75 11.02 -11.67
N SER A 314 11.43 9.75 -11.95
CA SER A 314 11.97 8.59 -11.27
C SER A 314 13.48 8.67 -11.13
N VAL A 315 13.96 8.24 -9.97
CA VAL A 315 15.36 8.03 -9.56
C VAL A 315 16.19 7.18 -10.55
N ALA A 316 15.65 6.78 -11.70
CA ALA A 316 16.37 6.12 -12.77
C ALA A 316 17.24 7.12 -13.53
N ASN A 317 18.48 7.24 -13.07
CA ASN A 317 19.64 7.83 -13.75
C ASN A 317 19.66 9.36 -13.83
N MET A 318 20.03 10.00 -12.72
CA MET A 318 20.64 11.36 -12.72
C MET A 318 22.05 11.39 -13.36
N ALA A 319 22.37 10.39 -14.19
CA ALA A 319 23.55 10.38 -15.04
C ALA A 319 23.31 11.32 -16.24
N ALA A 320 24.40 11.79 -16.87
CA ALA A 320 24.35 12.70 -18.01
C ALA A 320 23.35 12.25 -19.09
N ASP A 321 23.25 10.94 -19.35
CA ASP A 321 22.36 10.39 -20.38
C ASP A 321 20.88 10.49 -20.03
N GLY A 322 20.49 10.24 -18.77
CA GLY A 322 19.09 10.42 -18.35
C GLY A 322 18.67 11.88 -18.40
N LEU A 323 19.57 12.80 -18.06
CA LEU A 323 19.32 14.24 -18.17
C LEU A 323 19.13 14.69 -19.63
N ARG A 324 19.90 14.12 -20.56
CA ARG A 324 19.73 14.36 -22.00
C ARG A 324 18.38 13.84 -22.50
N GLU A 325 18.00 12.62 -22.11
CA GLU A 325 16.70 12.01 -22.45
C GLU A 325 15.53 12.90 -21.98
N THR A 326 15.53 13.32 -20.72
CA THR A 326 14.45 14.17 -20.16
C THR A 326 14.40 15.55 -20.80
N PHE A 327 15.55 16.17 -21.09
CA PHE A 327 15.58 17.51 -21.71
C PHE A 327 15.13 17.48 -23.17
N VAL A 328 15.53 16.47 -23.95
CA VAL A 328 15.07 16.30 -25.34
C VAL A 328 13.55 16.13 -25.37
N LYS A 329 13.00 15.28 -24.51
CA LYS A 329 11.55 15.12 -24.40
C LYS A 329 10.84 16.43 -24.06
N TYR A 330 11.36 17.18 -23.08
CA TYR A 330 10.81 18.49 -22.73
C TYR A 330 10.83 19.49 -23.89
N LEU A 331 11.88 19.47 -24.72
CA LEU A 331 11.96 20.33 -25.90
C LEU A 331 10.94 19.93 -26.97
N ASN A 332 10.81 18.64 -27.28
CA ASN A 332 9.80 18.16 -28.24
C ASN A 332 8.38 18.51 -27.77
N ASP A 333 8.05 18.24 -26.50
CA ASP A 333 6.74 18.62 -25.92
C ASP A 333 6.53 20.15 -26.00
N ALA A 334 7.56 20.96 -25.75
CA ALA A 334 7.45 22.42 -25.83
C ALA A 334 7.29 22.93 -27.27
N PHE A 335 7.86 22.23 -28.26
CA PHE A 335 7.75 22.57 -29.67
C PHE A 335 6.40 22.16 -30.27
N GLU A 336 5.84 21.02 -29.87
CA GLU A 336 4.49 20.59 -30.25
C GLU A 336 3.41 21.54 -29.71
N ASN A 337 3.58 22.09 -28.49
CA ASN A 337 2.62 23.01 -27.90
C ASN A 337 2.71 24.47 -28.42
N ASP A 338 3.79 24.82 -29.12
CA ASP A 338 4.01 26.14 -29.74
C ASP A 338 3.59 26.17 -31.25
N GLU A 339 3.02 25.07 -31.78
CA GLU A 339 2.33 24.99 -33.08
C GLU A 339 0.89 25.52 -33.04
#